data_AF-A0A7K4BI07-F1
#
_entry.id   AF-A0A7K4BI07-F1
#
_cell.length_a   1.000
_cell.length_b   1.000
_cell.length_c   1.000
_cell.angle_alpha   90.00
_cell.angle_beta   90.00
_cell.angle_gamma   90.00
#
_symmetry.space_group_name_H-M   'P 1'
#
loop_
_entity.id
_entity.type
_entity.pdbx_description
1 polymer ?
#
loop_
_entity_poly.entity_id
_entity_poly.type
_entity_poly.pdbx_seq_one_letter_code
_entity_poly.pdbx_strand_id
1 'polypeptide(L)' 'MKLGVLFSVGKDSLFACWMAMQHEEVTCLITVVSQNPESYM' A
#
# COMPACT_ATOMS: atom_id res chain seq x y z
N MET A 1 16.79 -2.56 1.46
CA MET A 1 16.32 -1.16 1.34
C MET A 1 15.07 -0.98 2.19
N LYS A 2 14.70 0.26 2.56
CA LYS A 2 13.45 0.55 3.29
C LYS A 2 12.35 0.94 2.31
N LEU A 3 11.19 0.32 2.42
CA LEU A 3 10.05 0.53 1.51
C LEU A 3 8.87 1.21 2.23
N GLY A 4 8.19 2.08 1.49
CA GLY A 4 6.83 2.52 1.79
C GLY A 4 5.87 1.92 0.78
N VAL A 5 4.74 1.36 1.24
CA VAL A 5 3.76 0.69 0.38
C VAL A 5 2.52 1.56 0.23
N LEU A 6 2.08 1.80 -1.01
CA LEU A 6 0.77 2.40 -1.28
C LEU A 6 -0.34 1.44 -0.84
N PHE A 7 -1.18 1.89 0.08
CA PHE A 7 -2.08 1.03 0.83
C PHE A 7 -3.49 1.60 0.86
N SER A 8 -4.41 0.91 0.16
CA SER A 8 -5.83 1.27 0.03
C SER A 8 -6.75 0.46 0.95
N VAL A 9 -6.18 -0.33 1.87
CA VAL A 9 -6.89 -1.26 2.78
C VAL A 9 -7.55 -2.45 2.07
N GLY A 10 -7.71 -2.42 0.74
CA GLY A 10 -8.21 -3.53 -0.05
C GLY A 10 -7.27 -4.74 -0.08
N LYS A 11 -7.83 -5.93 -0.36
CA LYS A 11 -7.10 -7.21 -0.42
C LYS A 11 -5.87 -7.17 -1.32
N ASP A 12 -5.94 -6.41 -2.42
CA ASP A 12 -4.87 -6.34 -3.41
C ASP A 12 -3.68 -5.55 -2.85
N SER A 13 -3.94 -4.42 -2.16
CA SER A 13 -2.89 -3.66 -1.47
C SER A 13 -2.29 -4.41 -0.28
N LEU A 14 -3.10 -5.23 0.41
CA LEU A 14 -2.63 -6.12 1.47
C LEU A 14 -1.69 -7.20 0.91
N PHE A 15 -2.08 -7.84 -0.19
CA PHE A 15 -1.26 -8.85 -0.85
C PHE A 15 0.03 -8.25 -1.40
N ALA A 16 -0.03 -7.07 -2.01
CA ALA A 16 1.16 -6.34 -2.47
C ALA A 16 2.11 -5.99 -1.31
N CYS A 17 1.57 -5.54 -0.17
CA CYS A 17 2.35 -5.30 1.04
C CYS A 17 3.03 -6.59 1.53
N TRP A 18 2.27 -7.68 1.61
CA TRP A 18 2.81 -8.98 2.02
C TRP A 18 3.93 -9.45 1.10
N MET A 19 3.77 -9.30 -0.22
CA MET A 19 4.81 -9.60 -1.21
C MET A 19 6.06 -8.72 -1.01
N ALA A 20 5.89 -7.42 -0.78
CA ALA A 20 7.01 -6.50 -0.54
C ALA A 20 7.81 -6.90 0.71
N MET A 21 7.12 -7.34 1.78
CA MET A 21 7.74 -7.85 3.01
C MET A 21 8.58 -9.12 2.81
N GLN A 22 8.40 -9.86 1.70
CA GLN A 22 9.23 -11.04 1.39
C GLN A 22 10.59 -10.67 0.83
N HIS A 23 10.78 -9.42 0.39
CA HIS A 23 12.00 -8.96 -0.27
C HIS A 23 12.75 -7.91 0.53
N GLU A 24 12.04 -7.00 1.20
CA GLU A 24 12.63 -5.83 1.86
C GLU A 24 11.83 -5.40 3.10
N GLU A 25 12.42 -4.55 3.95
CA GLU A 25 11.76 -4.00 5.13
C GLU A 25 10.71 -2.94 4.74
N VAL A 26 9.42 -3.24 4.94
CA VAL A 26 8.34 -2.26 4.81
C VAL A 26 8.24 -1.45 6.10
N THR A 27 8.56 -0.17 6.03
CA THR A 27 8.62 0.71 7.21
C THR A 27 7.39 1.58 7.41
N CYS A 28 6.59 1.76 6.35
CA CYS A 28 5.35 2.53 6.43
C CYS A 28 4.32 2.09 5.38
N LEU A 29 3.06 2.34 5.71
CA LEU A 29 1.94 2.26 4.78
C LEU A 29 1.53 3.69 4.41
N ILE A 30 1.30 3.93 3.13
CA ILE A 30 0.99 5.25 2.57
C ILE A 30 -0.40 5.16 1.94
N THR A 31 -1.37 5.85 2.52
CA THR A 31 -2.74 5.94 1.98
C THR A 31 -2.95 7.31 1.35
N VAL A 32 -3.55 7.34 0.16
CA VAL A 32 -3.92 8.57 -0.53
C VAL A 32 -5.44 8.70 -0.48
N VAL A 33 -5.94 9.70 0.24
CA VAL A 33 -7.37 10.01 0.27
C VAL A 33 -7.67 10.99 -0.87
N SER A 34 -8.25 10.47 -1.95
CA SER A 34 -8.62 11.28 -3.11
C SER A 34 -9.85 12.15 -2.82
N GLN A 35 -9.88 13.36 -3.39
CA GLN A 35 -11.10 14.18 -3.44
C GLN A 35 -12.05 13.76 -4.56
N ASN A 36 -11.58 12.93 -5.50
CA ASN A 36 -12.44 12.36 -6.54
C ASN A 36 -13.26 11.22 -5.95
N PRO A 37 -14.60 11.32 -5.87
CA PRO A 37 -15.45 10.26 -5.33
C PRO A 37 -15.42 8.96 -6.14
N GLU A 38 -14.93 8.99 -7.39
CA GLU A 38 -14.77 7.82 -8.25
C GLU A 38 -13.39 7.15 -8.10
N SER A 39 -12.54 7.65 -7.19
CA SER A 39 -11.25 7.06 -6.90
C SER A 39 -11.41 5.85 -5.97
N TYR A 40 -11.02 4.66 -6.44
CA TYR A 40 -10.99 3.42 -5.66
C TYR A 40 -9.61 3.12 -5.06
N MET A 41 -8.83 4.19 -4.82
CA MET A 41 -7.53 4.15 -4.19
C MET A 41 -7.66 4.48 -2.71
#